data_AF-A0A562LBD6-F1
#
_entry.id   AF-A0A562LBD6-F1
#
_cell.length_a   1.000
_cell.length_b   1.000
_cell.length_c   1.000
_cell.angle_alpha   90.00
_cell.angle_beta   90.00
_cell.angle_gamma   90.00
#
_symmetry.space_group_name_H-M   'P 1'
#
loop_
_entity.id
_entity.type
_entity.pdbx_description
1 polymer ?
#
loop_
_entity_poly.entity_id
_entity_poly.type
_entity_poly.pdbx_seq_one_letter_code
_entity_poly.pdbx_strand_id
1 'polypeptide(L)'
;MNLNLATLPLPLDTNTANGPRRRHRLGNLELANGALRHFREVAGALQPDQPVPDVDAIASAARTLAHQFDGMRDAPCIRLRLRCLAAMRAMAAERDWELDAVQQRRIALVAGYAANQDSLIPDAVPVIGHLDDAVLVDLAWPSIRLDLENYLDFRRLRAEEAMLLGVRPHEVRYDRQTWQEARIAEQAWREHVAQRGQNSYLSMSPPIAFRIH
;
A
#
# COMPACT_ATOMS: atom_id res chain seq x y z
N MET A 1 -5.64 9.78 -1.24
CA MET A 1 -5.92 8.52 -1.97
C MET A 1 -6.04 7.42 -0.92
N ASN A 2 -7.19 6.74 -0.79
CA ASN A 2 -7.32 5.65 0.18
C ASN A 2 -6.76 4.37 -0.44
N LEU A 3 -5.57 3.94 -0.01
CA LEU A 3 -4.87 2.75 -0.51
C LEU A 3 -5.11 1.51 0.36
N ASN A 4 -6.26 1.43 1.03
CA ASN A 4 -6.54 0.31 1.91
C ASN A 4 -6.85 -0.98 1.11
N LEU A 5 -5.86 -1.87 1.01
CA LEU A 5 -5.98 -3.16 0.31
C LEU A 5 -7.05 -4.09 0.90
N ALA A 6 -7.45 -3.90 2.16
CA ALA A 6 -8.52 -4.67 2.79
C ALA A 6 -9.92 -4.34 2.23
N THR A 7 -10.08 -3.22 1.52
CA THR A 7 -11.36 -2.86 0.88
C THR A 7 -11.69 -3.75 -0.32
N LEU A 8 -10.67 -4.28 -0.98
CA LEU A 8 -10.78 -5.16 -2.15
C LEU A 8 -9.75 -6.28 -2.02
N PRO A 9 -9.99 -7.29 -1.16
CA PRO A 9 -9.05 -8.38 -0.95
C PRO A 9 -8.87 -9.22 -2.22
N LEU A 10 -7.67 -9.79 -2.42
CA LEU A 10 -7.50 -10.87 -3.40
C LEU A 10 -8.13 -12.16 -2.84
N PRO A 11 -8.77 -12.99 -3.69
CA PRO A 11 -9.31 -14.28 -3.28
C PRO A 11 -8.21 -15.34 -3.20
N LEU A 12 -7.20 -15.09 -2.37
CA LEU A 12 -6.12 -16.04 -2.07
C LEU A 12 -6.53 -16.87 -0.86
N ASP A 13 -7.03 -18.09 -1.11
CA ASP A 13 -7.31 -19.04 -0.04
C ASP A 13 -5.98 -19.64 0.45
N THR A 14 -5.56 -19.30 1.68
CA THR A 14 -4.40 -19.93 2.34
C THR A 14 -4.71 -21.34 2.86
N ASN A 15 -5.98 -21.78 2.77
CA ASN A 15 -6.48 -23.01 3.37
C ASN A 15 -6.81 -24.12 2.35
N THR A 16 -6.11 -24.17 1.21
CA THR A 16 -6.27 -25.25 0.23
C THR A 16 -5.41 -26.48 0.59
N ALA A 17 -5.61 -27.03 1.79
CA ALA A 17 -4.94 -28.27 2.20
C ALA A 17 -5.65 -29.55 1.68
N ASN A 18 -6.86 -29.45 1.09
CA ASN A 18 -7.70 -30.63 0.84
C ASN A 18 -8.46 -30.62 -0.51
N GLY A 19 -7.74 -30.58 -1.63
CA GLY A 19 -8.32 -30.80 -2.96
C GLY A 19 -7.35 -31.50 -3.92
N PRO A 20 -7.85 -32.24 -4.93
CA PRO A 20 -6.99 -32.90 -5.91
C PRO A 20 -6.19 -31.84 -6.69
N ARG A 21 -4.89 -31.75 -6.40
CA ARG A 21 -3.92 -30.86 -7.05
C ARG A 21 -3.96 -31.06 -8.56
N ARG A 22 -4.61 -30.16 -9.31
CA ARG A 22 -4.57 -30.12 -10.77
C ARG A 22 -3.34 -29.29 -11.17
N ARG A 23 -2.22 -29.99 -11.15
CA ARG A 23 -0.84 -29.52 -11.24
C ARG A 23 -0.63 -28.72 -12.52
N HIS A 24 -0.17 -27.47 -12.40
CA HIS A 24 0.45 -26.65 -13.45
C HIS A 24 -0.43 -26.02 -14.55
N ARG A 25 -1.77 -26.03 -14.44
CA ARG A 25 -2.64 -25.38 -15.45
C ARG A 25 -3.55 -24.30 -14.89
N LEU A 26 -3.31 -23.06 -15.33
CA LEU A 26 -4.26 -21.95 -15.27
C LEU A 26 -5.19 -22.04 -16.50
N GLY A 27 -6.15 -22.96 -16.50
CA GLY A 27 -6.95 -23.23 -17.70
C GLY A 27 -6.07 -23.77 -18.84
N ASN A 28 -5.84 -22.95 -19.88
CA ASN A 28 -4.99 -23.29 -21.04
C ASN A 28 -3.54 -22.77 -20.92
N LEU A 29 -3.20 -22.03 -19.86
CA LEU A 29 -1.86 -21.49 -19.65
C LEU A 29 -1.02 -22.49 -18.85
N GLU A 30 0.05 -23.01 -19.47
CA GLU A 30 1.10 -23.75 -18.76
C GLU A 30 2.08 -22.76 -18.15
N LEU A 31 2.19 -22.80 -16.82
CA LEU A 31 3.11 -21.94 -16.09
C LEU A 31 4.54 -22.38 -16.37
N ALA A 32 5.34 -21.50 -16.98
CA ALA A 32 6.75 -21.80 -17.24
C ALA A 32 7.50 -22.01 -15.90
N ASN A 33 8.25 -23.11 -15.80
CA ASN A 33 9.03 -23.45 -14.59
C ASN A 33 10.00 -22.33 -14.18
N GLY A 34 10.49 -21.53 -15.14
CA GLY A 34 11.36 -20.37 -14.89
C GLY A 34 10.61 -19.21 -14.20
N ALA A 35 9.47 -18.79 -14.74
CA ALA A 35 8.65 -17.73 -14.18
C ALA A 35 8.18 -18.06 -12.75
N LEU A 36 7.79 -19.32 -12.53
CA LEU A 36 7.42 -19.80 -11.19
C LEU A 36 8.59 -19.73 -10.19
N ARG A 37 9.79 -20.13 -10.62
CA ARG A 37 10.98 -20.03 -9.77
C ARG A 37 11.26 -18.57 -9.41
N HIS A 38 11.25 -17.69 -10.41
CA HIS A 38 11.48 -16.26 -10.21
C HIS A 38 10.47 -15.64 -9.23
N PHE A 39 9.18 -15.94 -9.41
CA PHE A 39 8.13 -15.51 -8.49
C PHE A 39 8.40 -15.95 -7.04
N ARG A 40 8.74 -17.23 -6.84
CA ARG A 40 9.02 -17.79 -5.50
C ARG A 40 10.25 -17.15 -4.86
N GLU A 41 11.29 -16.90 -5.64
CA GLU A 41 12.51 -16.21 -5.17
C GLU A 41 12.17 -14.79 -4.69
N VAL A 42 11.41 -14.03 -5.46
CA VAL A 42 10.98 -12.66 -5.08
C VAL A 42 10.06 -12.70 -3.86
N ALA A 43 9.06 -13.58 -3.86
CA ALA A 43 8.13 -13.73 -2.74
C ALA A 43 8.84 -14.13 -1.44
N GLY A 44 9.78 -15.07 -1.50
CA GLY A 44 10.58 -15.49 -0.35
C GLY A 44 11.51 -14.38 0.18
N ALA A 45 12.03 -13.53 -0.71
CA ALA A 45 12.83 -12.37 -0.30
C ALA A 45 11.98 -11.28 0.38
N LEU A 46 10.69 -11.17 0.05
CA LEU A 46 9.76 -10.22 0.68
C LEU A 46 9.28 -10.72 2.05
N GLN A 47 8.96 -12.00 2.19
CA GLN A 47 8.50 -12.57 3.45
C GLN A 47 9.24 -13.88 3.77
N PRO A 48 10.46 -13.80 4.35
CA PRO A 48 11.25 -14.99 4.66
C PRO A 48 10.59 -15.87 5.73
N ASP A 49 9.80 -15.28 6.62
CA ASP A 49 9.17 -15.96 7.76
C ASP A 49 7.75 -16.49 7.47
N GLN A 50 7.21 -16.27 6.26
CA GLN A 50 5.86 -16.71 5.89
C GLN A 50 5.90 -17.66 4.69
N PRO A 51 4.98 -18.66 4.65
CA PRO A 51 4.86 -19.51 3.49
C PRO A 51 4.42 -18.68 2.28
N VAL A 52 5.20 -18.75 1.20
CA VAL A 52 4.85 -18.16 -0.09
C VAL A 52 3.56 -18.81 -0.61
N PRO A 53 2.61 -18.04 -1.18
CA PRO A 53 1.39 -18.59 -1.77
C PRO A 53 1.70 -19.69 -2.79
N ASP A 54 1.02 -20.82 -2.65
CA ASP A 54 1.17 -21.93 -3.60
C ASP A 54 0.55 -21.56 -4.96
N VAL A 55 1.05 -22.20 -6.00
CA VAL A 55 0.57 -22.04 -7.38
C VAL A 55 -0.91 -22.37 -7.49
N ASP A 56 -1.36 -23.39 -6.77
CA ASP A 56 -2.77 -23.79 -6.76
C ASP A 56 -3.67 -22.70 -6.13
N ALA A 57 -3.15 -21.94 -5.16
CA ALA A 57 -3.86 -20.82 -4.56
C ALA A 57 -3.96 -19.65 -5.55
N ILE A 58 -2.87 -19.29 -6.23
CA ILE A 58 -2.87 -18.27 -7.29
C ILE A 58 -3.80 -18.69 -8.44
N ALA A 59 -3.82 -19.97 -8.81
CA ALA A 59 -4.69 -20.50 -9.85
C ALA A 59 -6.16 -20.54 -9.48
N SER A 60 -6.46 -20.77 -8.21
CA SER A 60 -7.83 -20.69 -7.70
C SER A 60 -8.29 -19.23 -7.65
N ALA A 61 -7.43 -18.32 -7.19
CA ALA A 61 -7.69 -16.89 -7.21
C ALA A 61 -7.96 -16.37 -8.63
N ALA A 62 -7.12 -16.76 -9.60
CA ALA A 62 -7.30 -16.40 -11.01
C ALA A 62 -8.67 -16.85 -11.55
N ARG A 63 -9.08 -18.09 -11.30
CA ARG A 63 -10.39 -18.60 -11.74
C ARG A 63 -11.55 -17.85 -11.10
N THR A 64 -11.46 -17.57 -9.79
CA THR A 64 -12.47 -16.79 -9.08
C THR A 64 -12.60 -15.39 -9.66
N LEU A 65 -11.48 -14.70 -9.89
CA LEU A 65 -11.48 -13.35 -10.45
C LEU A 65 -12.00 -13.33 -11.89
N ALA A 66 -11.56 -14.26 -12.74
CA ALA A 66 -12.03 -14.38 -14.11
C ALA A 66 -13.55 -14.58 -14.20
N HIS A 67 -14.12 -15.39 -13.31
CA HIS A 67 -15.57 -15.58 -13.22
C HIS A 67 -16.28 -14.35 -12.65
N GLN A 68 -15.75 -13.75 -11.58
CA GLN A 68 -16.41 -12.65 -10.88
C GLN A 68 -16.45 -11.35 -11.71
N PHE A 69 -15.41 -11.10 -12.50
CA PHE A 69 -15.26 -9.88 -13.29
C PHE A 69 -15.27 -10.17 -14.79
N ASP A 70 -16.03 -11.18 -15.21
CA ASP A 70 -16.18 -11.52 -16.62
C ASP A 70 -16.61 -10.31 -17.46
N GLY A 71 -16.05 -10.19 -18.67
CA GLY A 71 -16.23 -9.04 -19.55
C GLY A 71 -15.48 -7.76 -19.14
N MET A 72 -14.77 -7.74 -18.01
CA MET A 72 -13.90 -6.62 -17.64
C MET A 72 -12.49 -6.77 -18.21
N ARG A 73 -11.79 -5.65 -18.41
CA ARG A 73 -10.37 -5.68 -18.78
C ARG A 73 -9.48 -6.13 -17.63
N ASP A 74 -9.69 -5.58 -16.44
CA ASP A 74 -8.86 -5.85 -15.25
C ASP A 74 -9.75 -5.92 -13.99
N ALA A 75 -9.46 -6.86 -13.10
CA ALA A 75 -10.13 -6.94 -11.81
C ALA A 75 -9.84 -5.68 -10.94
N PRO A 76 -10.85 -5.08 -10.29
CA PRO A 76 -10.66 -3.89 -9.44
C PRO A 76 -9.61 -4.04 -8.33
N CYS A 77 -9.52 -5.24 -7.72
CA CYS A 77 -8.54 -5.54 -6.67
C CYS A 77 -7.09 -5.55 -7.20
N ILE A 78 -6.87 -6.04 -8.42
CA ILE A 78 -5.56 -6.00 -9.10
C ILE A 78 -5.20 -4.55 -9.43
N ARG A 79 -6.13 -3.80 -10.02
CA ARG A 79 -5.93 -2.37 -10.33
C ARG A 79 -5.55 -1.54 -9.10
N LEU A 80 -6.14 -1.83 -7.94
CA LEU A 80 -5.79 -1.16 -6.69
C LEU A 80 -4.32 -1.40 -6.32
N ARG A 81 -3.84 -2.65 -6.45
CA ARG A 81 -2.46 -3.04 -6.14
C ARG A 81 -1.45 -2.46 -7.12
N LEU A 82 -1.79 -2.39 -8.41
CA LEU A 82 -0.97 -1.69 -9.40
C LEU A 82 -0.84 -0.19 -9.09
N ARG A 83 -1.90 0.45 -8.59
CA ARG A 83 -1.82 1.84 -8.09
C ARG A 83 -0.94 1.96 -6.85
N CYS A 84 -1.00 0.99 -5.93
CA CYS A 84 -0.07 0.94 -4.81
C CYS A 84 1.37 0.80 -5.28
N LEU A 85 1.64 -0.10 -6.22
CA LEU A 85 2.98 -0.28 -6.81
C LEU A 85 3.49 1.00 -7.48
N ALA A 86 2.65 1.70 -8.24
CA ALA A 86 3.01 2.99 -8.82
C ALA A 86 3.35 4.03 -7.74
N ALA A 87 2.60 4.07 -6.64
CA ALA A 87 2.87 4.95 -5.52
C ALA A 87 4.16 4.57 -4.77
N MET A 88 4.44 3.27 -4.60
CA MET A 88 5.70 2.76 -4.03
C MET A 88 6.90 3.18 -4.89
N ARG A 89 6.81 3.05 -6.22
CA ARG A 89 7.87 3.47 -7.14
C ARG A 89 8.11 4.98 -7.06
N ALA A 90 7.05 5.78 -6.96
CA ALA A 90 7.17 7.23 -6.77
C ALA A 90 7.84 7.58 -5.44
N MET A 91 7.45 6.90 -4.35
CA MET A 91 8.05 7.05 -3.03
C MET A 91 9.55 6.73 -3.06
N ALA A 92 9.93 5.62 -3.69
CA ALA A 92 11.32 5.19 -3.79
C ALA A 92 12.20 6.08 -4.68
N ALA A 93 11.59 6.92 -5.52
CA ALA A 93 12.28 7.85 -6.41
C ALA A 93 12.30 9.30 -5.87
N GLU A 94 11.56 9.58 -4.79
CA GLU A 94 11.48 10.92 -4.21
C GLU A 94 12.75 11.22 -3.40
N ARG A 95 13.45 12.30 -3.76
CA ARG A 95 14.74 12.65 -3.14
C ARG A 95 14.57 13.25 -1.76
N ASP A 96 13.45 13.93 -1.53
CA ASP A 96 13.15 14.58 -0.26
C ASP A 96 12.43 13.63 0.71
N TRP A 97 12.30 12.35 0.33
CA TRP A 97 11.72 11.28 1.11
C TRP A 97 12.72 10.12 1.24
N GLU A 98 13.62 10.23 2.21
CA GLU A 98 14.62 9.19 2.46
C GLU A 98 13.95 7.92 2.99
N LEU A 99 13.92 6.84 2.21
CA LEU A 99 13.53 5.50 2.66
C LEU A 99 14.74 4.75 3.22
N ASP A 100 14.49 3.87 4.19
CA ASP A 100 15.53 2.95 4.62
C ASP A 100 15.89 1.94 3.51
N ALA A 101 17.11 1.40 3.59
CA ALA A 101 17.64 0.50 2.57
C ALA A 101 16.83 -0.80 2.41
N VAL A 102 16.18 -1.27 3.48
CA VAL A 102 15.37 -2.50 3.46
C VAL A 102 14.08 -2.25 2.67
N GLN A 103 13.39 -1.14 2.91
CA GLN A 103 12.19 -0.75 2.18
C GLN A 103 12.51 -0.43 0.72
N GLN A 104 13.60 0.29 0.44
CA GLN A 104 14.07 0.54 -0.91
C GLN A 104 14.28 -0.77 -1.69
N ARG A 105 14.92 -1.76 -1.04
CA ARG A 105 15.15 -3.08 -1.64
C ARG A 105 13.84 -3.84 -1.89
N ARG A 106 12.89 -3.80 -0.96
CA ARG A 106 11.57 -4.44 -1.11
C ARG A 106 10.80 -3.87 -2.29
N ILE A 107 10.75 -2.54 -2.40
CA ILE A 107 10.09 -1.86 -3.53
C ILE A 107 10.79 -2.21 -4.84
N ALA A 108 12.13 -2.22 -4.87
CA ALA A 108 12.89 -2.58 -6.05
C ALA A 108 12.64 -4.04 -6.51
N LEU A 109 12.47 -4.98 -5.58
CA LEU A 109 12.14 -6.38 -5.89
C LEU A 109 10.76 -6.48 -6.57
N VAL A 110 9.72 -5.87 -5.99
CA VAL A 110 8.37 -5.91 -6.56
C VAL A 110 8.33 -5.18 -7.90
N ALA A 111 8.92 -3.98 -7.98
CA ALA A 111 8.93 -3.19 -9.21
C ALA A 111 9.78 -3.83 -10.32
N GLY A 112 10.86 -4.53 -9.96
CA GLY A 112 11.71 -5.26 -10.89
C GLY A 112 11.00 -6.49 -11.46
N TYR A 113 10.28 -7.23 -10.62
CA TYR A 113 9.45 -8.35 -11.06
C TYR A 113 8.35 -7.89 -12.02
N ALA A 114 7.59 -6.85 -11.64
CA ALA A 114 6.48 -6.32 -12.45
C ALA A 114 6.93 -5.64 -13.77
N ALA A 115 8.23 -5.39 -13.95
CA ALA A 115 8.79 -4.87 -15.20
C ALA A 115 9.37 -5.99 -16.09
N ASN A 116 9.41 -7.23 -15.59
CA ASN A 116 9.94 -8.38 -16.32
C ASN A 116 8.92 -8.88 -17.36
N GLN A 117 9.39 -9.23 -18.55
CA GLN A 117 8.54 -9.77 -19.62
C GLN A 117 8.14 -11.24 -19.38
N ASP A 118 8.89 -11.95 -18.54
CA ASP A 118 8.66 -13.36 -18.19
C ASP A 118 7.88 -13.50 -16.85
N SER A 119 6.79 -12.75 -16.70
CA SER A 119 5.90 -12.84 -15.54
C SER A 119 5.17 -14.18 -15.46
N LEU A 120 4.72 -14.56 -14.26
CA LEU A 120 4.02 -15.83 -14.03
C LEU A 120 2.69 -15.86 -14.79
N ILE A 121 1.99 -14.72 -14.85
CA ILE A 121 0.74 -14.55 -15.56
C ILE A 121 0.93 -13.44 -16.59
N PRO A 122 0.81 -13.75 -17.90
CA PRO A 122 1.01 -12.72 -18.91
C PRO A 122 0.02 -11.56 -18.75
N ASP A 123 0.55 -10.33 -18.80
CA ASP A 123 -0.20 -9.08 -18.59
C ASP A 123 -1.38 -8.90 -19.55
N ALA A 124 -1.28 -9.49 -20.74
CA ALA A 124 -2.31 -9.42 -21.78
C ALA A 124 -3.54 -10.28 -21.47
N VAL A 125 -3.50 -11.16 -20.46
CA VAL A 125 -4.64 -12.01 -20.11
C VAL A 125 -5.74 -11.14 -19.47
N PRO A 126 -6.95 -11.09 -20.05
CA PRO A 126 -8.03 -10.29 -19.49
C PRO A 126 -8.37 -10.67 -18.06
N VAL A 127 -8.79 -9.68 -17.27
CA VAL A 127 -9.20 -9.74 -15.87
C VAL A 127 -8.07 -10.04 -14.89
N ILE A 128 -7.20 -11.01 -15.21
CA ILE A 128 -6.22 -11.61 -14.29
C ILE A 128 -4.76 -11.28 -14.61
N GLY A 129 -4.48 -10.55 -15.70
CA GLY A 129 -3.15 -9.99 -15.95
C GLY A 129 -2.65 -9.24 -14.72
N HIS A 130 -1.37 -9.36 -14.41
CA HIS A 130 -0.73 -8.82 -13.20
C HIS A 130 -1.24 -9.36 -11.86
N LEU A 131 -1.96 -10.50 -11.83
CA LEU A 131 -2.37 -11.09 -10.56
C LEU A 131 -1.17 -11.49 -9.68
N ASP A 132 -0.09 -11.97 -10.29
CA ASP A 132 1.16 -12.28 -9.60
C ASP A 132 1.85 -11.03 -9.05
N ASP A 133 1.89 -9.92 -9.81
CA ASP A 133 2.36 -8.62 -9.29
C ASP A 133 1.53 -8.17 -8.09
N ALA A 134 0.21 -8.30 -8.20
CA ALA A 134 -0.74 -7.97 -7.15
C ALA A 134 -0.50 -8.81 -5.88
N VAL A 135 -0.16 -10.08 -6.02
CA VAL A 135 0.24 -10.95 -4.89
C VAL A 135 1.53 -10.44 -4.26
N LEU A 136 2.55 -10.10 -5.04
CA LEU A 136 3.82 -9.57 -4.51
C LEU A 136 3.63 -8.23 -3.78
N VAL A 137 2.72 -7.37 -4.26
CA VAL A 137 2.32 -6.14 -3.57
C VAL A 137 1.70 -6.48 -2.20
N ASP A 138 0.79 -7.46 -2.13
CA ASP A 138 0.18 -7.89 -0.85
C ASP A 138 1.22 -8.44 0.13
N LEU A 139 2.23 -9.19 -0.34
CA LEU A 139 3.32 -9.69 0.50
C LEU A 139 4.21 -8.55 1.05
N ALA A 140 4.46 -7.52 0.25
CA ALA A 140 5.26 -6.37 0.66
C ALA A 140 4.47 -5.35 1.50
N TRP A 141 3.14 -5.39 1.44
CA TRP A 141 2.24 -4.39 2.00
C TRP A 141 2.40 -4.17 3.51
N PRO A 142 2.47 -5.21 4.38
CA PRO A 142 2.57 -5.01 5.83
C PRO A 142 3.79 -4.19 6.23
N SER A 143 4.91 -4.34 5.51
CA SER A 143 6.14 -3.58 5.76
C SER A 143 6.12 -2.17 5.18
N ILE A 144 5.42 -1.93 4.06
CA ILE A 144 5.51 -0.67 3.30
C ILE A 144 4.35 0.28 3.61
N ARG A 145 3.20 -0.24 4.06
CA ARG A 145 1.94 0.53 4.18
C ARG A 145 2.12 1.84 4.93
N LEU A 146 2.77 1.82 6.09
CA LEU A 146 2.93 3.01 6.92
C LEU A 146 3.78 4.08 6.25
N ASP A 147 4.92 3.70 5.66
CA ASP A 147 5.77 4.64 4.92
C ASP A 147 5.04 5.23 3.72
N LEU A 148 4.26 4.41 3.01
CA LEU A 148 3.48 4.87 1.87
C LEU A 148 2.35 5.84 2.27
N GLU A 149 1.65 5.57 3.38
CA GLU A 149 0.65 6.48 3.94
C GLU A 149 1.29 7.83 4.32
N ASN A 150 2.43 7.79 4.99
CA ASN A 150 3.19 8.98 5.38
C ASN A 150 3.68 9.77 4.16
N TYR A 151 4.22 9.09 3.14
CA TYR A 151 4.65 9.71 1.89
C TYR A 151 3.50 10.40 1.15
N LEU A 152 2.31 9.79 1.12
CA LEU A 152 1.15 10.40 0.48
C LEU A 152 0.67 11.65 1.22
N ASP A 153 0.73 11.66 2.55
CA ASP A 153 0.42 12.86 3.35
C ASP A 153 1.46 13.97 3.13
N PHE A 154 2.74 13.61 3.12
CA PHE A 154 3.85 14.49 2.76
C PHE A 154 3.63 15.18 1.41
N ARG A 155 3.31 14.41 0.37
CA ARG A 155 3.02 14.96 -0.97
C ARG A 155 1.82 15.89 -0.98
N ARG A 156 0.80 15.58 -0.18
CA ARG A 156 -0.41 16.41 -0.07
C ARG A 156 -0.06 17.76 0.54
N LEU A 157 0.64 17.77 1.66
CA LEU A 157 1.03 18.99 2.36
C LEU A 157 1.97 19.85 1.53
N ARG A 158 2.98 19.24 0.88
CA ARG A 158 3.86 19.96 -0.06
C ARG A 158 3.09 20.63 -1.19
N ALA A 159 2.06 19.97 -1.73
CA ALA A 159 1.22 20.54 -2.78
C ALA A 159 0.32 21.69 -2.26
N GLU A 160 -0.21 21.56 -1.05
CA GLU A 160 -0.97 22.62 -0.37
C GLU A 160 -0.10 23.86 -0.10
N GLU A 161 1.12 23.68 0.42
CA GLU A 161 2.07 24.78 0.63
C GLU A 161 2.47 25.46 -0.67
N ALA A 162 2.74 24.68 -1.72
CA ALA A 162 3.08 25.21 -3.04
C ALA A 162 1.96 26.09 -3.60
N MET A 163 0.71 25.65 -3.43
CA MET A 163 -0.47 26.40 -3.83
C MET A 163 -0.58 27.72 -3.05
N LEU A 164 -0.33 27.72 -1.75
CA LEU A 164 -0.35 28.93 -0.91
C LEU A 164 0.74 29.93 -1.31
N LEU A 165 1.90 29.42 -1.71
CA LEU A 165 3.05 30.23 -2.16
C LEU A 165 2.98 30.63 -3.65
N GLY A 166 2.05 30.05 -4.42
CA GLY A 166 1.95 30.28 -5.86
C GLY A 166 3.11 29.70 -6.67
N VAL A 167 3.80 28.68 -6.14
CA VAL A 167 4.97 28.03 -6.75
C VAL A 167 4.66 26.58 -7.12
N ARG A 168 5.58 25.92 -7.82
CA ARG A 168 5.42 24.49 -8.12
C ARG A 168 5.81 23.63 -6.90
N PRO A 169 5.18 22.45 -6.68
CA PRO A 169 5.47 21.62 -5.50
C PRO A 169 6.94 21.26 -5.27
N HIS A 170 7.73 21.07 -6.33
CA HIS A 170 9.15 20.76 -6.21
C HIS A 170 10.04 21.97 -5.91
N GLU A 171 9.48 23.19 -5.93
CA GLU A 171 10.19 24.43 -5.56
C GLU A 171 10.06 24.73 -4.07
N VAL A 172 9.10 24.08 -3.39
CA VAL A 172 8.92 24.22 -1.95
C VAL A 172 10.01 23.41 -1.23
N ARG A 173 10.76 24.07 -0.35
CA ARG A 173 11.70 23.41 0.57
C ARG A 173 10.93 22.76 1.72
N TYR A 174 10.23 21.67 1.40
CA TYR A 174 9.45 20.89 2.35
C TYR A 174 9.86 19.44 2.28
N ASP A 175 10.76 19.00 3.15
CA ASP A 175 11.33 17.65 3.18
C ASP A 175 10.68 16.74 4.23
N ARG A 176 11.12 15.47 4.30
CA ARG A 176 10.61 14.50 5.28
C ARG A 176 10.75 14.99 6.72
N GLN A 177 11.82 15.69 7.06
CA GLN A 177 12.04 16.20 8.42
C GLN A 177 11.03 17.30 8.76
N THR A 178 10.84 18.27 7.87
CA THR A 178 9.85 19.34 8.02
C THR A 178 8.45 18.75 8.19
N TRP A 179 8.11 17.71 7.42
CA TRP A 179 6.86 16.97 7.58
C TRP A 179 6.75 16.29 8.95
N GLN A 180 7.80 15.61 9.43
CA GLN A 180 7.80 14.96 10.75
C GLN A 180 7.57 15.99 11.87
N GLU A 181 8.24 17.14 11.81
CA GLU A 181 8.07 18.23 12.78
C GLU A 181 6.61 18.74 12.77
N ALA A 182 6.02 18.92 11.59
CA ALA A 182 4.60 19.29 11.47
C ALA A 182 3.66 18.23 12.07
N ARG A 183 3.94 16.94 11.86
CA ARG A 183 3.16 15.83 12.46
C ARG A 183 3.25 15.82 13.98
N ILE A 184 4.44 16.05 14.54
CA ILE A 184 4.67 16.11 15.99
C ILE A 184 3.93 17.32 16.59
N ALA A 185 4.03 18.49 15.95
CA ALA A 185 3.32 19.69 16.40
C ALA A 185 1.79 19.51 16.36
N GLU A 186 1.26 18.87 15.31
CA GLU A 186 -0.17 18.56 15.22
C GLU A 186 -0.61 17.60 16.34
N GLN A 187 0.17 16.56 16.64
CA GLN A 187 -0.14 15.63 17.71
C GLN A 187 -0.14 16.33 19.08
N ALA A 188 0.89 17.12 19.37
CA ALA A 188 0.98 17.89 20.61
C ALA A 188 -0.20 18.87 20.77
N TRP A 189 -0.62 19.51 19.68
CA TRP A 189 -1.82 20.36 19.67
C TRP A 189 -3.10 19.58 20.00
N ARG A 190 -3.30 18.42 19.38
CA ARG A 190 -4.48 17.56 19.64
C ARG A 190 -4.53 17.09 21.09
N GLU A 191 -3.38 16.71 21.65
CA GLU A 191 -3.26 16.32 23.06
C GLU A 191 -3.61 17.49 23.99
N HIS A 192 -3.09 18.68 23.70
CA HIS A 192 -3.41 19.90 24.45
C HIS A 192 -4.90 20.27 24.39
N VAL A 193 -5.52 20.18 23.20
CA VAL A 193 -6.97 20.42 23.03
C VAL A 193 -7.79 19.39 23.80
N ALA A 194 -7.41 18.11 23.75
CA ALA A 194 -8.11 17.06 24.50
C ALA A 194 -8.03 17.28 26.01
N GLN A 195 -6.87 17.68 26.53
CA GLN A 195 -6.70 18.04 27.95
C GLN A 195 -7.56 19.26 28.34
N ARG A 196 -7.61 20.29 27.49
CA ARG A 196 -8.47 21.47 27.75
C ARG A 196 -9.96 21.16 27.69
N GLY A 197 -10.39 20.24 26.82
CA GLY A 197 -11.77 19.76 26.80
C GLY A 197 -12.18 19.02 28.07
N GLN A 198 -11.23 18.41 28.78
CA GLN A 198 -11.46 17.74 30.06
C GLN A 198 -11.49 18.71 31.26
N ASN A 199 -10.82 19.86 31.13
CA ASN A 199 -10.90 20.94 32.12
C ASN A 199 -12.11 21.82 31.82
N SER A 200 -13.22 21.58 32.51
CA SER A 200 -14.37 22.47 32.47
C SER A 200 -13.97 23.87 32.92
N TYR A 201 -14.18 24.88 32.07
CA TYR A 201 -14.10 26.29 32.46
C TYR A 201 -15.10 26.65 33.59
N LEU A 202 -16.00 25.73 33.97
CA LEU A 202 -16.98 25.88 35.05
C LEU A 202 -16.47 25.40 36.41
N SER A 203 -15.20 25.00 36.56
CA SER A 203 -14.62 24.67 37.87
C SER A 203 -14.24 25.89 38.72
N MET A 204 -14.49 27.11 38.23
CA MET A 204 -14.40 28.31 39.06
C MET A 204 -15.58 28.31 40.04
N SER A 205 -15.26 28.33 41.35
CA SER A 205 -16.22 28.73 42.39
C SER A 205 -17.02 29.94 41.91
N PRO A 206 -18.34 30.00 42.17
CA PRO A 206 -19.16 31.10 41.68
C PRO A 206 -18.51 32.43 42.11
N PRO A 207 -18.32 33.39 41.18
CA PRO A 207 -17.75 34.67 41.55
C PRO A 207 -18.61 35.26 42.66
N ILE A 208 -17.97 35.70 43.74
CA ILE A 208 -18.61 36.42 44.83
C ILE A 208 -19.40 37.56 44.18
N ALA A 209 -20.72 37.50 44.30
CA ALA A 209 -21.61 38.46 43.66
C ALA A 209 -21.19 39.87 44.08
N PHE A 210 -20.79 40.70 43.12
CA PHE A 210 -20.55 42.12 43.33
C PHE A 210 -21.87 42.75 43.77
N ARG A 211 -21.95 43.15 45.05
CA ARG A 211 -23.05 43.98 45.56
C ARG A 211 -22.69 45.43 45.32
N ILE A 212 -23.48 46.11 44.49
CA ILE A 212 -23.44 47.56 44.35
C ILE A 212 -24.32 48.13 45.46
N HIS A 213 -23.74 49.01 46.29
CA HIS A 213 -24.44 49.75 47.35
C HIS A 213 -25.17 50.96 46.78
#